data_AF-A0A9Q9T3U5-F1
#
_entry.id   AF-A0A9Q9T3U5-F1
#
_cell.length_a   1.000
_cell.length_b   1.000
_cell.length_c   1.000
_cell.angle_alpha   90.00
_cell.angle_beta   90.00
_cell.angle_gamma   90.00
#
_symmetry.space_group_name_H-M   'P 1'
#
loop_
_entity.id
_entity.type
_entity.pdbx_description
1 polymer ?
#
loop_
_entity_poly.entity_id
_entity_poly.type
_entity_poly.pdbx_seq_one_letter_code
_entity_poly.pdbx_strand_id
1 'polypeptide(L)'
;MDDTSGLSALELRPTGGDDIVRQLNEAARRPRWGWIAAIVAFVIGAALMPWGLIVWALAIPGCWWLFLRDGLRKNVVLFYDLEGSAALWFDRFVTSWDATSSSDKLWRTVQSGQVQTTYQHKVNAGVGSIVQRVNAEARIQQPKYLSTNIDIPTIRAGKEVLYFLPDRLLVGSGKRYSDVGYRHLTVQRSATRFVEQPGHVPKDTQLIGQTWQYVNVKGGPDRRFKNNPTLPVVQYGQLDISTAQGLFWSVQSSRVSALDEAGSLLGTAPR
;
A
#
# COMPACT_ATOMS: atom_id res chain seq x y z
N MET A 1 -8.97 16.37 -13.41
CA MET A 1 -8.45 15.10 -12.88
C MET A 1 -9.19 14.88 -11.60
N ASP A 2 -9.87 13.75 -11.49
CA ASP A 2 -10.68 13.41 -10.35
C ASP A 2 -9.82 12.57 -9.39
N ASP A 3 -9.98 12.84 -8.11
CA ASP A 3 -9.32 12.05 -7.07
C ASP A 3 -9.95 10.65 -7.02
N THR A 4 -9.11 9.64 -7.17
CA THR A 4 -9.51 8.22 -7.18
C THR A 4 -8.79 7.47 -6.08
N SER A 5 -8.27 8.17 -5.06
CA SER A 5 -7.55 7.53 -3.96
C SER A 5 -8.46 6.85 -2.93
N GLY A 6 -9.78 7.11 -2.98
CA GLY A 6 -10.74 6.62 -2.00
C GLY A 6 -10.55 7.26 -0.62
N LEU A 7 -11.33 6.83 0.36
CA LEU A 7 -11.16 7.28 1.75
C LEU A 7 -9.89 6.69 2.35
N SER A 8 -9.17 7.53 3.08
CA SER A 8 -7.99 7.10 3.85
C SER A 8 -8.40 6.29 5.07
N ALA A 9 -7.45 5.58 5.70
CA ALA A 9 -7.70 4.82 6.94
C ALA A 9 -8.31 5.67 8.08
N LEU A 10 -8.22 7.01 8.01
CA LEU A 10 -8.78 7.92 9.00
C LEU A 10 -10.30 8.12 8.83
N GLU A 11 -10.80 7.97 7.61
CA GLU A 11 -12.18 8.24 7.21
C GLU A 11 -12.99 6.96 7.00
N LEU A 12 -12.31 5.83 6.81
CA LEU A 12 -12.93 4.51 6.72
C LEU A 12 -13.54 4.09 8.06
N ARG A 13 -14.85 3.85 8.07
CA ARG A 13 -15.53 3.22 9.21
C ARG A 13 -15.18 1.72 9.24
N PRO A 14 -14.68 1.20 10.38
CA PRO A 14 -14.42 -0.22 10.54
C PRO A 14 -15.72 -1.02 10.36
N THR A 15 -15.61 -2.21 9.77
CA THR A 15 -16.77 -3.09 9.49
C THR A 15 -16.68 -4.44 10.21
N GLY A 16 -15.52 -4.76 10.79
CA GLY A 16 -15.27 -5.99 11.54
C GLY A 16 -14.79 -5.70 12.97
N GLY A 17 -15.08 -6.61 13.90
CA GLY A 17 -14.83 -6.51 15.36
C GLY A 17 -13.86 -5.42 15.80
N ASP A 18 -14.42 -4.30 16.26
CA ASP A 18 -13.75 -3.02 16.58
C ASP A 18 -12.53 -3.14 17.50
N ASP A 19 -12.45 -4.22 18.28
CA ASP A 19 -11.48 -4.37 19.36
C ASP A 19 -10.02 -4.40 18.84
N ILE A 20 -9.74 -5.13 17.76
CA ILE A 20 -8.35 -5.21 17.22
C ILE A 20 -7.91 -3.86 16.67
N VAL A 21 -8.75 -3.22 15.86
CA VAL A 21 -8.46 -1.91 15.27
C VAL A 21 -8.28 -0.86 16.36
N ARG A 22 -9.12 -0.89 17.40
CA ARG A 22 -8.99 -0.04 18.57
C ARG A 22 -7.68 -0.28 19.30
N GLN A 23 -7.33 -1.54 19.60
CA GLN A 23 -6.08 -1.90 20.28
C GLN A 23 -4.85 -1.47 19.47
N LEU A 24 -4.86 -1.64 18.15
CA LEU A 24 -3.77 -1.18 17.27
C LEU A 24 -3.65 0.34 17.27
N ASN A 25 -4.77 1.05 17.20
CA ASN A 25 -4.78 2.51 17.26
C ASN A 25 -4.31 3.03 18.62
N GLU A 26 -4.72 2.39 19.72
CA GLU A 26 -4.25 2.72 21.06
C GLU A 26 -2.74 2.44 21.20
N ALA A 27 -2.26 1.27 20.76
CA ALA A 27 -0.85 0.91 20.75
C ALA A 27 0.00 1.89 19.93
N ALA A 28 -0.48 2.30 18.76
CA ALA A 28 0.20 3.26 17.89
C ALA A 28 0.29 4.67 18.49
N ARG A 29 -0.69 5.07 19.31
CA ARG A 29 -0.73 6.39 19.98
C ARG A 29 0.07 6.45 21.28
N ARG A 30 0.38 5.33 21.91
CA ARG A 30 1.14 5.33 23.19
C ARG A 30 2.47 6.07 23.03
N PRO A 31 2.77 7.07 23.89
CA PRO A 31 4.05 7.78 23.86
C PRO A 31 5.20 6.82 24.18
N ARG A 32 6.41 7.12 23.71
CA ARG A 32 7.62 6.35 24.04
C ARG A 32 8.22 6.93 25.31
N TRP A 33 7.61 6.60 26.46
CA TRP A 33 8.06 7.03 27.79
C TRP A 33 9.54 6.74 28.05
N GLY A 34 10.10 5.64 27.51
CA GLY A 34 11.54 5.36 27.61
C GLY A 34 12.41 6.49 27.04
N TRP A 35 12.04 7.05 25.89
CA TRP A 35 12.76 8.18 25.29
C TRP A 35 12.54 9.49 26.06
N ILE A 36 11.32 9.73 26.54
CA ILE A 36 11.01 10.92 27.35
C ILE A 36 11.84 10.89 28.65
N ALA A 37 11.84 9.76 29.35
CA ALA A 37 12.61 9.57 30.57
C ALA A 37 14.12 9.69 30.32
N ALA A 38 14.63 9.15 29.21
CA ALA A 38 16.03 9.28 28.85
C ALA A 38 16.45 10.74 28.58
N ILE A 39 15.63 11.51 27.86
CA ILE A 39 15.89 12.94 27.59
C ILE A 39 15.86 13.74 28.90
N VAL A 40 14.86 13.51 29.74
CA VAL A 40 14.74 14.20 31.05
C VAL A 40 15.92 13.86 31.96
N ALA A 41 16.30 12.59 32.05
CA ALA A 41 17.46 12.15 32.83
C ALA A 41 18.77 12.77 32.31
N PHE A 42 18.93 12.88 30.98
CA PHE A 42 20.07 13.52 30.37
C PHE A 42 20.18 15.01 30.76
N VAL A 43 19.09 15.76 30.61
CA VAL A 43 19.03 17.20 30.95
C VAL A 43 19.28 17.44 32.43
N ILE A 44 18.66 16.65 33.32
CA ILE A 44 18.85 16.78 34.77
C ILE A 44 20.31 16.52 35.15
N GLY A 45 20.91 15.44 34.65
CA GLY A 45 22.31 15.14 34.97
C GLY A 45 23.27 16.19 34.41
N ALA A 46 23.03 16.75 33.23
CA ALA A 46 23.84 17.85 32.70
C ALA A 46 23.77 19.12 33.57
N ALA A 47 22.60 19.44 34.12
CA ALA A 47 22.39 20.63 34.96
C ALA A 47 23.02 20.52 36.37
N LEU A 48 23.22 19.30 36.88
CA LEU A 48 23.69 19.02 38.25
C LEU A 48 25.19 18.66 38.31
N MET A 49 25.97 19.05 37.31
CA MET A 49 27.41 18.77 37.30
C MET A 49 28.11 19.40 38.52
N PRO A 50 29.03 18.67 39.21
CA PRO A 50 29.59 17.35 38.83
C PRO A 50 28.79 16.12 39.31
N TRP A 51 27.78 16.30 40.17
CA TRP A 51 26.95 15.20 40.71
C TRP A 51 26.07 14.51 39.65
N GLY A 52 25.94 15.13 38.48
CA GLY A 52 25.23 14.61 37.31
C GLY A 52 25.60 13.19 36.88
N LEU A 53 26.87 12.78 37.05
CA LEU A 53 27.33 11.44 36.70
C LEU A 53 26.63 10.35 37.54
N ILE A 54 26.37 10.63 38.82
CA ILE A 54 25.66 9.71 39.72
C ILE A 54 24.19 9.62 39.33
N VAL A 55 23.58 10.75 38.94
CA VAL A 55 22.20 10.80 38.45
C VAL A 55 22.03 9.95 37.19
N TRP A 56 22.97 10.03 36.23
CA TRP A 56 22.92 9.18 35.04
C TRP A 56 23.12 7.70 35.36
N ALA A 57 24.07 7.36 36.25
CA ALA A 57 24.28 5.97 36.66
C ALA A 57 23.02 5.34 37.27
N LEU A 58 22.26 6.10 38.08
CA LEU A 58 21.00 5.64 38.67
C LEU A 58 19.82 5.65 37.70
N ALA A 59 19.81 6.54 36.71
CA ALA A 59 18.72 6.66 35.75
C ALA A 59 18.74 5.58 34.66
N ILE A 60 19.91 5.03 34.33
CA ILE A 60 20.07 4.02 33.26
C ILE A 60 19.16 2.79 33.47
N PRO A 61 19.14 2.12 34.65
CA PRO A 61 18.26 0.96 34.87
C PRO A 61 16.77 1.29 34.73
N GLY A 62 16.35 2.46 35.22
CA GLY A 62 14.97 2.92 35.12
C GLY A 62 14.55 3.21 33.67
N CYS A 63 15.43 3.87 32.90
CA CYS A 63 15.20 4.11 31.47
C CYS A 63 15.15 2.79 30.69
N TRP A 64 16.08 1.87 30.96
CA TRP A 64 16.11 0.54 30.36
C TRP A 64 14.82 -0.24 30.61
N TRP A 65 14.34 -0.26 31.85
CA TRP A 65 13.07 -0.90 32.19
C TRP A 65 11.87 -0.25 31.48
N LEU A 66 11.84 1.08 31.37
CA LEU A 66 10.81 1.79 30.62
C LEU A 66 10.85 1.47 29.12
N PHE A 67 12.03 1.33 28.52
CA PHE A 67 12.17 0.90 27.12
C PHE A 67 11.60 -0.50 26.89
N LEU A 68 11.92 -1.46 27.76
CA LEU A 68 11.38 -2.82 27.70
C LEU A 68 9.85 -2.83 27.86
N ARG A 69 9.34 -2.09 28.85
CA ARG A 69 7.91 -1.97 29.12
C ARG A 69 7.15 -1.31 27.96
N ASP A 70 7.73 -0.28 27.36
CA ASP A 70 7.17 0.40 26.18
C ASP A 70 7.11 -0.54 24.97
N GLY A 71 8.11 -1.41 24.80
CA GLY A 71 8.12 -2.42 23.74
C GLY A 71 6.97 -3.42 23.90
N LEU A 72 6.80 -3.96 25.10
CA LEU A 72 5.76 -4.95 25.41
C LEU A 72 4.34 -4.37 25.29
N ARG A 73 4.11 -3.13 25.74
CA ARG A 73 2.77 -2.51 25.76
C ARG A 73 2.30 -1.97 24.41
N LYS A 74 3.19 -1.91 23.41
CA LYS A 74 2.86 -1.41 22.07
C LYS A 74 2.66 -2.53 21.05
N ASN A 75 2.77 -3.78 21.48
CA ASN A 75 2.60 -4.91 20.61
C ASN A 75 1.25 -5.57 20.91
N VAL A 76 0.37 -5.60 19.91
CA VAL A 76 -0.87 -6.36 19.95
C VAL A 76 -0.55 -7.73 19.39
N VAL A 77 -0.81 -8.78 20.16
CA VAL A 77 -0.55 -10.15 19.71
C VAL A 77 -1.85 -10.76 19.22
N LEU A 78 -1.85 -11.28 18.00
CA LEU A 78 -3.01 -11.90 17.38
C LEU A 78 -2.61 -13.27 16.82
N PHE A 79 -3.15 -14.32 17.43
CA PHE A 79 -2.96 -15.69 16.96
C PHE A 79 -4.14 -16.09 16.09
N TYR A 80 -3.83 -16.58 14.90
CA TYR A 80 -4.81 -17.20 14.02
C TYR A 80 -4.70 -18.71 14.16
N ASP A 81 -5.82 -19.32 14.50
CA ASP A 81 -6.01 -20.76 14.42
C ASP A 81 -6.90 -21.04 13.21
N LEU A 82 -6.27 -21.31 12.07
CA LEU A 82 -6.96 -21.51 10.80
C LEU A 82 -7.14 -23.01 10.57
N GLU A 83 -8.39 -23.44 10.42
CA GLU A 83 -8.73 -24.83 10.12
C GLU A 83 -9.49 -24.94 8.80
N GLY A 84 -9.43 -26.14 8.20
CA GLY A 84 -10.25 -26.52 7.05
C GLY A 84 -10.06 -25.62 5.81
N SER A 85 -11.17 -25.14 5.24
CA SER A 85 -11.17 -24.40 3.98
C SER A 85 -10.55 -23.00 4.09
N ALA A 86 -10.63 -22.36 5.25
CA ALA A 86 -10.06 -21.02 5.45
C ALA A 86 -8.52 -21.06 5.43
N ALA A 87 -7.93 -22.10 6.05
CA ALA A 87 -6.49 -22.32 6.01
C ALA A 87 -5.98 -22.55 4.59
N LEU A 88 -6.64 -23.44 3.84
CA LEU A 88 -6.28 -23.75 2.45
C LEU A 88 -6.41 -22.53 1.52
N TRP A 89 -7.45 -21.72 1.72
CA TRP A 89 -7.62 -20.48 0.96
C TRP A 89 -6.49 -19.50 1.27
N PHE A 90 -6.17 -19.28 2.54
CA PHE A 90 -5.16 -18.31 2.94
C PHE A 90 -3.76 -18.74 2.52
N ASP A 91 -3.42 -20.03 2.64
CA ASP A 91 -2.15 -20.58 2.18
C ASP A 91 -1.94 -20.39 0.66
N ARG A 92 -2.98 -20.66 -0.13
CA ARG A 92 -2.98 -20.35 -1.58
C ARG A 92 -2.82 -18.86 -1.84
N PHE A 93 -3.48 -18.03 -1.04
CA PHE A 93 -3.38 -16.58 -1.18
C PHE A 93 -1.96 -16.09 -0.91
N VAL A 94 -1.32 -16.55 0.17
CA VAL A 94 0.09 -16.26 0.50
C VAL A 94 1.02 -16.77 -0.60
N THR A 95 0.83 -17.99 -1.09
CA THR A 95 1.66 -18.59 -2.16
C THR A 95 1.53 -17.80 -3.47
N SER A 96 0.31 -17.38 -3.83
CA SER A 96 0.07 -16.57 -5.03
C SER A 96 0.74 -15.19 -4.97
N TRP A 97 1.06 -14.73 -3.75
CA TRP A 97 1.64 -13.41 -3.52
C TRP A 97 3.06 -13.28 -4.06
N ASP A 98 3.79 -14.39 -4.18
CA ASP A 98 5.15 -14.40 -4.75
C ASP A 98 5.16 -13.83 -6.17
N ALA A 99 4.13 -14.13 -6.97
CA ALA A 99 3.96 -13.56 -8.31
C ALA A 99 3.79 -12.04 -8.26
N THR A 100 3.04 -11.53 -7.28
CA THR A 100 2.84 -10.10 -7.06
C THR A 100 4.11 -9.41 -6.57
N SER A 101 4.82 -9.98 -5.60
CA SER A 101 6.05 -9.38 -5.05
C SER A 101 7.26 -9.47 -5.98
N SER A 102 7.25 -10.40 -6.94
CA SER A 102 8.33 -10.56 -7.93
C SER A 102 8.16 -9.72 -9.19
N SER A 103 7.11 -8.91 -9.30
CA SER A 103 6.96 -7.95 -10.39
C SER A 103 7.99 -6.83 -10.31
N ASP A 104 8.56 -6.43 -11.44
CA ASP A 104 9.58 -5.37 -11.52
C ASP A 104 9.05 -4.03 -10.98
N LYS A 105 7.79 -3.72 -11.30
CA LYS A 105 7.10 -2.53 -10.79
C LYS A 105 5.66 -2.81 -10.40
N LEU A 106 5.26 -2.17 -9.30
CA LEU A 106 3.89 -2.02 -8.87
C LEU A 106 3.60 -0.54 -8.66
N TRP A 107 2.37 -0.15 -8.94
CA TRP A 107 1.91 1.21 -8.74
C TRP A 107 0.51 1.23 -8.16
N ARG A 108 0.18 2.31 -7.46
CA ARG A 108 -1.20 2.67 -7.16
C ARG A 108 -1.60 3.90 -7.96
N THR A 109 -2.72 3.82 -8.65
CA THR A 109 -3.36 4.97 -9.28
C THR A 109 -4.02 5.81 -8.19
N VAL A 110 -3.66 7.09 -8.11
CA VAL A 110 -4.20 8.03 -7.11
C VAL A 110 -5.14 9.05 -7.73
N GLN A 111 -4.91 9.43 -8.99
CA GLN A 111 -5.79 10.36 -9.71
C GLN A 111 -5.96 9.89 -11.15
N SER A 112 -7.14 10.14 -11.70
CA SER A 112 -7.45 9.85 -13.10
C SER A 112 -8.24 11.01 -13.69
N GLY A 113 -7.92 11.43 -14.91
CA GLY A 113 -8.65 12.47 -15.63
C GLY A 113 -8.92 12.04 -17.05
N GLN A 114 -10.19 12.03 -17.46
CA GLN A 114 -10.58 11.78 -18.84
C GLN A 114 -10.11 12.92 -19.74
N VAL A 115 -9.59 12.57 -20.92
CA VAL A 115 -9.20 13.52 -21.95
C VAL A 115 -10.46 13.93 -22.71
N GLN A 116 -10.91 15.17 -22.48
CA GLN A 116 -12.19 15.64 -23.03
C GLN A 116 -12.04 16.33 -24.38
N THR A 117 -10.88 16.92 -24.66
CA THR A 117 -10.69 17.73 -25.88
C THR A 117 -9.80 17.04 -26.90
N THR A 118 -10.08 17.29 -28.18
CA THR A 118 -9.24 16.82 -29.29
C THR A 118 -7.82 17.35 -29.20
N TYR A 119 -7.61 18.57 -28.68
CA TYR A 119 -6.26 19.10 -28.47
C TYR A 119 -5.50 18.29 -27.42
N GLN A 120 -6.10 18.04 -26.26
CA GLN A 120 -5.50 17.22 -25.20
C GLN A 120 -5.20 15.80 -25.70
N HIS A 121 -6.08 15.21 -26.50
CA HIS A 121 -5.83 13.89 -27.10
C HIS A 121 -4.59 13.90 -28.01
N LYS A 122 -4.41 14.95 -28.82
CA LYS A 122 -3.24 15.09 -29.70
C LYS A 122 -1.93 15.24 -28.94
N VAL A 123 -1.91 16.01 -27.85
CA VAL A 123 -0.69 16.31 -27.09
C VAL A 123 -0.33 15.27 -26.03
N ASN A 124 -1.27 14.37 -25.69
CA ASN A 124 -1.05 13.26 -24.75
C ASN A 124 -1.02 11.91 -25.48
N ALA A 125 -0.32 11.85 -26.63
CA ALA A 125 -0.07 10.62 -27.37
C ALA A 125 -1.31 9.80 -27.79
N GLY A 126 -2.49 10.44 -27.88
CA GLY A 126 -3.76 9.78 -28.20
C GLY A 126 -4.37 8.98 -27.06
N VAL A 127 -3.96 9.24 -25.82
CA VAL A 127 -4.48 8.54 -24.65
C VAL A 127 -5.85 9.10 -24.25
N GLY A 128 -6.79 8.23 -23.88
CA GLY A 128 -8.15 8.61 -23.45
C GLY A 128 -8.24 9.11 -22.00
N SER A 129 -7.29 8.74 -21.13
CA SER A 129 -7.24 9.16 -19.73
C SER A 129 -5.82 9.39 -19.24
N ILE A 130 -5.57 10.50 -18.56
CA ILE A 130 -4.30 10.78 -17.90
C ILE A 130 -4.41 10.31 -16.45
N VAL A 131 -3.45 9.51 -16.00
CA VAL A 131 -3.43 9.00 -14.62
C VAL A 131 -2.17 9.44 -13.88
N GLN A 132 -2.33 9.73 -12.59
CA GLN A 132 -1.23 9.93 -11.68
C GLN A 132 -1.07 8.66 -10.84
N ARG A 133 0.16 8.17 -10.76
CA ARG A 133 0.51 6.95 -10.03
C ARG A 133 1.59 7.22 -8.99
N VAL A 134 1.55 6.47 -7.90
CA VAL A 134 2.63 6.39 -6.91
C VAL A 134 3.21 4.97 -6.91
N ASN A 135 4.51 4.84 -6.66
CA ASN A 135 5.13 3.52 -6.55
C ASN A 135 4.47 2.74 -5.40
N ALA A 136 4.17 1.49 -5.67
CA ALA A 136 3.68 0.54 -4.70
C ALA A 136 4.69 -0.61 -4.54
N GLU A 137 4.65 -1.26 -3.39
CA GLU A 137 5.50 -2.42 -3.08
C GLU A 137 4.64 -3.51 -2.47
N ALA A 138 4.73 -4.72 -3.02
CA ALA A 138 4.14 -5.91 -2.43
C ALA A 138 5.19 -6.68 -1.63
N ARG A 139 4.87 -7.03 -0.39
CA ARG A 139 5.75 -7.77 0.53
C ARG A 139 4.94 -8.71 1.40
N ILE A 140 5.59 -9.71 1.97
CA ILE A 140 5.07 -10.41 3.14
C ILE A 140 5.63 -9.69 4.38
N GLN A 141 4.77 -8.98 5.11
CA GLN A 141 5.19 -8.14 6.23
C GLN A 141 4.07 -7.98 7.28
N GLN A 142 4.42 -8.13 8.55
CA GLN A 142 3.51 -7.86 9.66
C GLN A 142 3.38 -6.35 9.95
N PRO A 143 2.19 -5.85 10.35
CA PRO A 143 2.04 -4.47 10.82
C PRO A 143 2.94 -4.19 12.03
N LYS A 144 3.47 -2.98 12.12
CA LYS A 144 4.47 -2.58 13.15
C LYS A 144 4.07 -2.85 14.61
N TYR A 145 2.77 -2.80 14.91
CA TYR A 145 2.21 -2.96 16.26
C TYR A 145 1.40 -4.25 16.40
N LEU A 146 1.51 -5.16 15.43
CA LEU A 146 0.80 -6.43 15.40
C LEU A 146 1.83 -7.56 15.27
N SER A 147 1.85 -8.48 16.23
CA SER A 147 2.59 -9.74 16.11
C SER A 147 1.62 -10.88 15.85
N THR A 148 1.86 -11.62 14.77
CA THR A 148 1.06 -12.78 14.36
C THR A 148 1.92 -14.01 14.16
N ASN A 149 1.30 -15.19 14.23
CA ASN A 149 1.91 -16.48 13.89
C ASN A 149 1.88 -16.79 12.38
N ILE A 150 1.21 -15.95 11.59
CA ILE A 150 1.03 -16.11 10.15
C ILE A 150 1.80 -15.04 9.37
N ASP A 151 2.15 -15.40 8.14
CA ASP A 151 2.67 -14.50 7.13
C ASP A 151 1.53 -13.69 6.51
N ILE A 152 1.73 -12.37 6.43
CA ILE A 152 0.69 -11.43 5.98
C ILE A 152 1.13 -10.81 4.65
N PRO A 153 0.42 -11.10 3.55
CA PRO A 153 0.59 -10.39 2.31
C PRO A 153 0.24 -8.91 2.47
N THR A 154 1.04 -8.02 1.89
CA THR A 154 0.89 -6.57 2.02
C THR A 154 1.14 -5.83 0.72
N ILE A 155 0.39 -4.76 0.48
CA ILE A 155 0.68 -3.75 -0.56
C ILE A 155 0.83 -2.39 0.11
N ARG A 156 2.01 -1.79 0.00
CA ARG A 156 2.29 -0.42 0.46
C ARG A 156 2.30 0.54 -0.72
N ALA A 157 1.63 1.67 -0.60
CA ALA A 157 1.69 2.78 -1.56
C ALA A 157 1.77 4.11 -0.80
N GLY A 158 2.95 4.74 -0.83
CA GLY A 158 3.20 5.97 -0.05
C GLY A 158 3.07 5.75 1.46
N LYS A 159 2.13 6.46 2.11
CA LYS A 159 1.87 6.35 3.57
C LYS A 159 0.84 5.28 3.92
N GLU A 160 0.14 4.75 2.92
CA GLU A 160 -0.95 3.81 3.12
C GLU A 160 -0.49 2.38 2.82
N VAL A 161 -1.03 1.42 3.56
CA VAL A 161 -0.68 0.01 3.45
C VAL A 161 -1.94 -0.82 3.61
N LEU A 162 -2.12 -1.77 2.70
CA LEU A 162 -3.09 -2.86 2.83
C LEU A 162 -2.39 -4.09 3.41
N TYR A 163 -2.97 -4.67 4.45
CA TYR A 163 -2.57 -5.94 5.05
C TYR A 163 -3.73 -6.93 4.88
N PHE A 164 -3.47 -8.03 4.18
CA PHE A 164 -4.49 -9.03 3.89
C PHE A 164 -4.43 -10.12 4.98
N LEU A 165 -5.33 -10.02 5.96
CA LEU A 165 -5.46 -11.00 7.04
C LEU A 165 -6.45 -12.10 6.61
N PRO A 166 -6.45 -13.29 7.24
CA PRO A 166 -7.32 -14.39 6.82
C PRO A 166 -8.83 -14.09 6.78
N ASP A 167 -9.30 -13.18 7.64
CA ASP A 167 -10.72 -12.84 7.80
C ASP A 167 -11.09 -11.43 7.29
N ARG A 168 -10.10 -10.55 7.08
CA ARG A 168 -10.34 -9.14 6.76
C ARG A 168 -9.15 -8.46 6.08
N LEU A 169 -9.44 -7.32 5.46
CA LEU A 169 -8.45 -6.38 4.97
C LEU A 169 -8.20 -5.29 6.02
N LEU A 170 -6.98 -5.21 6.54
CA LEU A 170 -6.56 -4.12 7.43
C LEU A 170 -5.89 -3.00 6.61
N VAL A 171 -6.37 -1.78 6.77
CA VAL A 171 -5.89 -0.57 6.09
C VAL A 171 -5.14 0.28 7.10
N GLY A 172 -3.83 0.43 6.89
CA GLY A 172 -2.96 1.27 7.73
C GLY A 172 -2.58 2.59 7.04
N SER A 173 -2.61 3.69 7.78
CA SER A 173 -2.03 4.97 7.37
C SER A 173 -1.28 5.62 8.54
N GLY A 174 0.04 5.57 8.49
CA GLY A 174 0.91 6.07 9.57
C GLY A 174 0.67 5.38 10.92
N LYS A 175 0.03 6.08 11.87
CA LYS A 175 -0.33 5.56 13.21
C LYS A 175 -1.81 5.22 13.35
N ARG A 176 -2.53 5.12 12.23
CA ARG A 176 -3.95 4.79 12.21
C ARG A 176 -4.20 3.51 11.43
N TYR A 177 -5.15 2.75 11.92
CA TYR A 177 -5.62 1.51 11.33
C TYR A 177 -7.15 1.55 11.24
N SER A 178 -7.68 0.96 10.18
CA SER A 178 -9.09 0.65 9.96
C SER A 178 -9.18 -0.72 9.28
N ASP A 179 -10.33 -1.38 9.33
CA ASP A 179 -10.50 -2.71 8.75
C ASP A 179 -11.76 -2.84 7.90
N VAL A 180 -11.70 -3.75 6.95
CA VAL A 180 -12.82 -4.10 6.08
C VAL A 180 -12.94 -5.61 5.98
N GLY A 181 -14.08 -6.16 6.39
CA GLY A 181 -14.36 -7.58 6.20
C GLY A 181 -14.49 -7.93 4.71
N TYR A 182 -13.99 -9.10 4.29
CA TYR A 182 -13.95 -9.47 2.87
C TYR A 182 -15.32 -9.51 2.18
N ARG A 183 -16.38 -9.79 2.94
CA ARG A 183 -17.78 -9.73 2.46
C ARG A 183 -18.21 -8.36 1.90
N HIS A 184 -17.51 -7.28 2.26
CA HIS A 184 -17.79 -5.92 1.80
C HIS A 184 -16.89 -5.46 0.65
N LEU A 185 -15.90 -6.26 0.26
CA LEU A 185 -15.01 -5.94 -0.85
C LEU A 185 -15.65 -6.27 -2.19
N THR A 186 -15.55 -5.33 -3.12
CA THR A 186 -15.68 -5.57 -4.55
C THR A 186 -14.29 -5.60 -5.16
N VAL A 187 -13.95 -6.70 -5.82
CA VAL A 187 -12.65 -6.91 -6.45
C VAL A 187 -12.84 -7.07 -7.94
N GLN A 188 -12.21 -6.19 -8.72
CA GLN A 188 -12.24 -6.24 -10.17
C GLN A 188 -10.81 -6.36 -10.71
N ARG A 189 -10.61 -7.34 -11.59
CA ARG A 189 -9.36 -7.55 -12.32
C ARG A 189 -9.55 -7.09 -13.75
N SER A 190 -8.55 -6.43 -14.30
CA SER A 190 -8.54 -6.04 -15.71
C SER A 190 -7.11 -5.92 -16.21
N ALA A 191 -6.94 -5.83 -17.52
CA ALA A 191 -5.68 -5.44 -18.12
C ALA A 191 -5.87 -4.08 -18.80
N THR A 192 -4.91 -3.19 -18.63
CA THR A 192 -4.98 -1.83 -19.15
C THR A 192 -3.82 -1.53 -20.09
N ARG A 193 -4.10 -0.72 -21.12
CA ARG A 193 -3.09 -0.25 -22.06
C ARG A 193 -2.49 1.04 -21.51
N PHE A 194 -1.18 1.12 -21.48
CA PHE A 194 -0.47 2.29 -20.95
C PHE A 194 0.59 2.78 -21.94
N VAL A 195 0.76 4.09 -22.06
CA VAL A 195 1.82 4.68 -22.89
C VAL A 195 2.94 5.12 -21.96
N GLU A 196 4.09 4.45 -22.05
CA GLU A 196 5.26 4.79 -21.24
C GLU A 196 6.18 5.77 -21.94
N GLN A 197 6.98 6.49 -21.16
CA GLN A 197 8.09 7.27 -21.71
C GLN A 197 9.22 6.33 -22.18
N PRO A 198 10.00 6.71 -23.20
CA PRO A 198 11.12 5.90 -23.66
C PRO A 198 12.10 5.64 -22.50
N GLY A 199 12.60 4.40 -22.39
CA GLY A 199 13.53 4.00 -21.33
C GLY A 199 12.91 3.75 -19.94
N HIS A 200 11.59 3.92 -19.78
CA HIS A 200 10.90 3.73 -18.49
C HIS A 200 10.05 2.45 -18.44
N VAL A 201 10.09 1.63 -19.50
CA VAL A 201 9.35 0.37 -19.59
C VAL A 201 10.02 -0.68 -18.69
N PRO A 202 9.29 -1.27 -17.71
CA PRO A 202 9.80 -2.37 -16.91
C PRO A 202 10.13 -3.60 -17.75
N LYS A 203 11.08 -4.42 -17.31
CA LYS A 203 11.60 -5.54 -18.14
C LYS A 203 10.60 -6.67 -18.32
N ASP A 204 9.71 -6.86 -17.34
CA ASP A 204 8.72 -7.93 -17.31
C ASP A 204 7.35 -7.52 -17.88
N THR A 205 7.31 -6.38 -18.56
CA THR A 205 6.11 -5.82 -19.18
C THR A 205 5.94 -6.31 -20.62
N GLN A 206 4.70 -6.58 -21.02
CA GLN A 206 4.39 -6.90 -22.40
C GLN A 206 4.24 -5.62 -23.24
N LEU A 207 5.10 -5.47 -24.25
CA LEU A 207 4.96 -4.44 -25.28
C LEU A 207 3.88 -4.86 -26.29
N ILE A 208 2.85 -4.03 -26.45
CA ILE A 208 1.67 -4.33 -27.31
C ILE A 208 1.53 -3.37 -28.50
N GLY A 209 2.43 -2.40 -28.63
CA GLY A 209 2.47 -1.49 -29.76
C GLY A 209 3.32 -0.25 -29.51
N GLN A 210 3.18 0.72 -30.39
CA GLN A 210 3.83 2.03 -30.30
C GLN A 210 2.83 3.10 -30.74
N THR A 211 2.95 4.29 -30.16
CA THR A 211 2.20 5.49 -30.55
C THR A 211 3.17 6.66 -30.74
N TRP A 212 2.71 7.78 -31.29
CA TRP A 212 3.53 8.99 -31.38
C TRP A 212 3.28 9.87 -30.16
N GLN A 213 4.31 10.59 -29.68
CA GLN A 213 4.12 11.55 -28.59
C GLN A 213 3.06 12.61 -28.92
N TYR A 214 3.08 13.08 -30.17
CA TYR A 214 2.07 13.98 -30.72
C TYR A 214 1.34 13.29 -31.87
N VAL A 215 0.04 13.04 -31.69
CA VAL A 215 -0.79 12.36 -32.70
C VAL A 215 -1.68 13.35 -33.44
N ASN A 216 -2.02 13.04 -34.69
CA ASN A 216 -3.10 13.72 -35.42
C ASN A 216 -4.48 13.13 -35.02
N VAL A 217 -5.57 13.64 -35.60
CA VAL A 217 -6.93 13.18 -35.28
C VAL A 217 -7.14 11.68 -35.62
N LYS A 218 -6.38 11.15 -36.58
CA LYS A 218 -6.43 9.74 -37.00
C LYS A 218 -5.44 8.83 -36.23
N GLY A 219 -4.74 9.35 -35.22
CA GLY A 219 -3.77 8.59 -34.41
C GLY A 219 -2.36 8.44 -35.03
N GLY A 220 -2.14 8.95 -36.25
CA GLY A 220 -0.81 8.96 -36.88
C GLY A 220 0.07 10.11 -36.39
N PRO A 221 1.33 10.23 -36.85
CA PRO A 221 2.24 11.28 -36.42
C PRO A 221 1.70 12.66 -36.82
N ASP A 222 1.68 13.61 -35.87
CA ASP A 222 1.48 15.02 -36.21
C ASP A 222 2.79 15.61 -36.75
N ARG A 223 2.80 15.90 -38.06
CA ARG A 223 3.98 16.37 -38.81
C ARG A 223 4.33 17.84 -38.53
N ARG A 224 3.50 18.57 -37.77
CA ARG A 224 3.78 19.96 -37.36
C ARG A 224 4.87 20.02 -36.30
N PHE A 225 5.08 18.94 -35.55
CA PHE A 225 6.13 18.85 -34.54
C PHE A 225 7.43 18.31 -35.16
N LYS A 226 8.50 19.12 -35.10
CA LYS A 226 9.81 18.76 -35.65
C LYS A 226 10.47 17.60 -34.89
N ASN A 227 10.19 17.48 -33.59
CA ASN A 227 10.66 16.37 -32.75
C ASN A 227 9.44 15.65 -32.15
N ASN A 228 9.12 14.49 -32.70
CA ASN A 228 7.95 13.69 -32.31
C ASN A 228 8.39 12.22 -32.21
N PRO A 229 8.96 11.79 -31.08
CA PRO A 229 9.39 10.41 -30.91
C PRO A 229 8.20 9.44 -30.79
N THR A 230 8.45 8.18 -31.11
CA THR A 230 7.53 7.08 -30.80
C THR A 230 7.61 6.70 -29.34
N LEU A 231 6.46 6.51 -28.70
CA LEU A 231 6.31 6.05 -27.33
C LEU A 231 5.84 4.59 -27.33
N PRO A 232 6.42 3.73 -26.47
CA PRO A 232 5.95 2.36 -26.31
C PRO A 232 4.55 2.31 -25.68
N VAL A 233 3.69 1.47 -26.25
CA VAL A 233 2.39 1.10 -25.67
C VAL A 233 2.53 -0.28 -25.05
N VAL A 234 2.29 -0.37 -23.75
CA VAL A 234 2.46 -1.57 -22.95
C VAL A 234 1.13 -2.03 -22.33
N GLN A 235 1.10 -3.27 -21.86
CA GLN A 235 -0.03 -3.82 -21.12
C GLN A 235 0.35 -4.03 -19.66
N TYR A 236 -0.47 -3.50 -18.75
CA TYR A 236 -0.35 -3.71 -17.31
C TYR A 236 -1.54 -4.49 -16.77
N GLY A 237 -1.28 -5.31 -15.75
CA GLY A 237 -2.34 -5.93 -14.95
C GLY A 237 -2.89 -4.91 -13.96
N GLN A 238 -4.20 -4.89 -13.75
CA GLN A 238 -4.87 -3.96 -12.85
C GLN A 238 -5.81 -4.72 -11.91
N LEU A 239 -5.73 -4.38 -10.63
CA LEU A 239 -6.56 -4.88 -9.55
C LEU A 239 -7.21 -3.70 -8.83
N ASP A 240 -8.52 -3.60 -8.95
CA ASP A 240 -9.33 -2.60 -8.27
C ASP A 240 -10.03 -3.25 -7.07
N ILE A 241 -9.77 -2.73 -5.88
CA ILE A 241 -10.38 -3.16 -4.62
C ILE A 241 -11.20 -1.98 -4.10
N SER A 242 -12.50 -2.18 -3.96
CA SER A 242 -13.40 -1.11 -3.51
C SER A 242 -14.45 -1.59 -2.52
N THR A 243 -15.08 -0.65 -1.83
CA THR A 243 -16.16 -0.91 -0.87
C THR A 243 -17.23 0.16 -0.97
N ALA A 244 -18.45 -0.16 -0.56
CA ALA A 244 -19.52 0.84 -0.45
C ALA A 244 -19.21 1.91 0.63
N GLN A 245 -18.35 1.58 1.61
CA GLN A 245 -17.96 2.45 2.72
C GLN A 245 -16.85 3.44 2.34
N GLY A 246 -16.38 3.44 1.09
CA GLY A 246 -15.49 4.46 0.55
C GLY A 246 -14.04 4.05 0.35
N LEU A 247 -13.64 2.81 0.71
CA LEU A 247 -12.32 2.29 0.31
C LEU A 247 -12.30 2.13 -1.21
N PHE A 248 -11.25 2.66 -1.86
CA PHE A 248 -10.97 2.40 -3.27
C PHE A 248 -9.45 2.36 -3.48
N TRP A 249 -8.95 1.26 -4.02
CA TRP A 249 -7.54 1.03 -4.33
C TRP A 249 -7.41 0.41 -5.72
N SER A 250 -6.85 1.17 -6.66
CA SER A 250 -6.47 0.68 -7.99
C SER A 250 -4.97 0.41 -8.02
N VAL A 251 -4.58 -0.86 -8.01
CA VAL A 251 -3.17 -1.30 -8.09
C VAL A 251 -2.86 -1.80 -9.50
N GLN A 252 -1.74 -1.37 -10.05
CA GLN A 252 -1.22 -1.82 -11.34
C GLN A 252 0.08 -2.58 -11.17
N SER A 253 0.26 -3.65 -11.95
CA SER A 253 1.51 -4.41 -12.03
C SER A 253 2.08 -4.39 -13.45
N SER A 254 3.40 -4.27 -13.53
CA SER A 254 4.15 -4.36 -14.79
C SER A 254 3.94 -5.70 -15.50
N ARG A 255 3.89 -6.80 -14.73
CA ARG A 255 3.54 -8.13 -15.23
C ARG A 255 2.04 -8.33 -15.16
N VAL A 256 1.41 -8.56 -16.32
CA VAL A 256 -0.06 -8.64 -16.45
C VAL A 256 -0.69 -9.69 -15.53
N SER A 257 -0.09 -10.88 -15.45
CA SER A 257 -0.64 -12.00 -14.67
C SER A 257 -0.37 -11.94 -13.17
N ALA A 258 0.45 -10.99 -12.70
CA ALA A 258 0.96 -11.01 -11.33
C ALA A 258 -0.11 -10.78 -10.24
N LEU A 259 -1.24 -10.17 -10.60
CA LEU A 259 -2.34 -9.86 -9.69
C LEU A 259 -3.57 -10.78 -9.90
N ASP A 260 -3.54 -11.65 -10.91
CA ASP A 260 -4.74 -12.37 -11.35
C ASP A 260 -5.22 -13.40 -10.35
N GLU A 261 -4.30 -14.21 -9.82
CA GLU A 261 -4.60 -15.26 -8.86
C GLU A 261 -4.99 -14.67 -7.50
N ALA A 262 -4.18 -13.75 -6.97
CA ALA A 262 -4.47 -13.03 -5.74
C ALA A 262 -5.83 -12.32 -5.80
N GLY A 263 -6.13 -11.62 -6.91
CA GLY A 263 -7.42 -10.99 -7.12
C GLY A 263 -8.59 -11.98 -7.24
N SER A 264 -8.35 -13.17 -7.82
CA SER A 264 -9.35 -14.26 -7.89
C SER A 264 -9.70 -14.78 -6.51
N LEU A 265 -8.67 -15.01 -5.69
CA LEU A 265 -8.80 -15.53 -4.35
C LEU A 265 -9.49 -14.52 -3.43
N LEU A 266 -9.20 -13.22 -3.56
CA LEU A 266 -9.94 -12.19 -2.81
C LEU A 266 -11.42 -12.15 -3.17
N GLY A 267 -11.79 -12.38 -4.42
CA GLY A 267 -13.21 -12.46 -4.83
C GLY A 267 -13.94 -13.69 -4.29
N THR A 268 -13.20 -14.73 -3.89
CA THR A 268 -13.72 -16.00 -3.33
C THR A 268 -13.39 -16.17 -1.85
N ALA A 269 -12.97 -15.09 -1.18
CA ALA A 269 -12.61 -15.12 0.22
C ALA A 269 -13.73 -15.70 1.10
N PRO A 270 -13.39 -16.50 2.13
CA PRO A 270 -14.36 -17.01 3.08
C PRO A 270 -15.13 -15.84 3.72
N ARG A 271 -16.46 -15.94 3.74
CA ARG A 271 -17.36 -14.89 4.25
C ARG A 271 -17.91 -15.22 5.63
#